data_AF-A0A7V7C1N3-F1
#
_entry.id   AF-A0A7V7C1N3-F1
#
_cell.length_a   1.000
_cell.length_b   1.000
_cell.length_c   1.000
_cell.angle_alpha   90.00
_cell.angle_beta   90.00
_cell.angle_gamma   90.00
#
_symmetry.space_group_name_H-M   'P 1'
#
loop_
_entity.id
_entity.type
_entity.pdbx_description
1 polymer ?
#
loop_
_entity_poly.entity_id
_entity_poly.type
_entity_poly.pdbx_seq_one_letter_code
_entity_poly.pdbx_strand_id
1 'polypeptide(L)'
;MTIRKAAAIGGGVIGGGWIARLALNGIDVTVYDPHPEAKRKVDEVMKNARRAYRRMATKGLPKEGKVTFAASIAEAVKDADFIQESVPERLDLKLKTLAEIEA
;
A
#
# COMPACT_ATOMS: atom_id res chain seq x y z
N MET A 1 5.01 1.08 -19.83
CA MET A 1 5.25 1.89 -18.61
C MET A 1 5.54 0.92 -17.47
N THR A 2 6.55 1.18 -16.63
CA THR A 2 6.92 0.30 -15.51
C THR A 2 6.59 1.01 -14.21
N ILE A 3 5.77 0.40 -13.37
CA ILE A 3 5.41 0.92 -12.04
C ILE A 3 6.64 0.77 -11.13
N ARG A 4 7.12 1.87 -10.55
CA ARG A 4 8.22 1.90 -9.58
C ARG A 4 7.77 2.38 -8.21
N LYS A 5 6.80 3.30 -8.17
CA LYS A 5 6.22 3.82 -6.94
C LYS A 5 4.70 3.67 -6.97
N ALA A 6 4.12 3.21 -5.87
CA ALA A 6 2.68 3.12 -5.69
C ALA A 6 2.23 3.84 -4.42
N ALA A 7 1.01 4.36 -4.45
CA ALA A 7 0.32 4.86 -3.27
C ALA A 7 -0.74 3.86 -2.83
N ALA A 8 -0.85 3.61 -1.52
CA ALA A 8 -1.90 2.80 -0.93
C ALA A 8 -2.73 3.65 0.04
N ILE A 9 -4.01 3.85 -0.28
CA ILE A 9 -4.94 4.65 0.52
C ILE A 9 -5.83 3.70 1.31
N GLY A 10 -5.47 3.46 2.58
CA GLY A 10 -6.05 2.46 3.47
C GLY A 10 -5.10 1.26 3.68
N GLY A 11 -4.73 1.01 4.94
CA GLY A 11 -3.85 -0.06 5.42
C GLY A 11 -4.58 -1.19 6.14
N GLY A 12 -5.88 -1.34 5.93
CA GLY A 12 -6.71 -2.44 6.44
C GLY A 12 -6.34 -3.80 5.83
N VAL A 13 -7.20 -4.82 5.98
CA VAL A 13 -6.92 -6.19 5.50
C VAL A 13 -6.60 -6.24 4.01
N ILE A 14 -7.43 -5.62 3.17
CA ILE A 14 -7.25 -5.60 1.71
C ILE A 14 -6.06 -4.71 1.32
N GLY A 15 -5.98 -3.51 1.87
CA GLY A 15 -4.88 -2.57 1.60
C GLY A 15 -3.51 -3.14 1.99
N GLY A 16 -3.40 -3.77 3.16
CA GLY A 16 -2.19 -4.47 3.59
C GLY A 16 -1.75 -5.58 2.63
N GLY A 17 -2.71 -6.32 2.06
CA GLY A 17 -2.45 -7.32 1.03
C GLY A 17 -1.84 -6.71 -0.25
N TRP A 18 -2.38 -5.57 -0.69
CA TRP A 18 -1.82 -4.82 -1.84
C TRP A 18 -0.44 -4.24 -1.54
N ILE A 19 -0.27 -3.61 -0.38
CA ILE A 19 1.04 -3.09 0.07
C ILE A 19 2.09 -4.20 0.03
N ALA A 20 1.77 -5.36 0.60
CA ALA A 20 2.68 -6.51 0.57
C ALA A 20 2.94 -7.02 -0.85
N ARG A 21 1.91 -7.11 -1.69
CA ARG A 21 2.06 -7.57 -3.07
C ARG A 21 2.98 -6.66 -3.87
N LEU A 22 2.83 -5.35 -3.74
CA LEU A 22 3.65 -4.36 -4.45
C LEU A 22 5.08 -4.34 -3.88
N ALA A 23 5.23 -4.17 -2.57
CA ALA A 23 6.53 -4.07 -1.93
C ALA A 23 7.39 -5.34 -2.11
N LEU A 24 6.82 -6.52 -1.95
CA LEU A 24 7.56 -7.79 -2.13
C LEU A 24 7.92 -8.08 -3.59
N ASN A 25 7.39 -7.32 -4.54
CA ASN A 25 7.78 -7.34 -5.95
C ASN A 25 8.64 -6.14 -6.36
N GLY A 26 9.21 -5.42 -5.39
CA GLY A 26 10.20 -4.37 -5.61
C GLY A 26 9.64 -3.00 -5.97
N ILE A 27 8.35 -2.77 -5.75
CA ILE A 27 7.71 -1.46 -5.93
C ILE A 27 7.72 -0.72 -4.59
N ASP A 28 8.20 0.52 -4.57
CA ASP A 28 8.12 1.36 -3.38
C ASP A 28 6.66 1.75 -3.13
N VAL A 29 6.21 1.65 -1.89
CA VAL A 29 4.82 1.95 -1.50
C VAL A 29 4.78 3.05 -0.46
N THR A 30 4.03 4.10 -0.73
CA THR A 30 3.67 5.12 0.27
C THR A 30 2.23 4.90 0.70
N VAL A 31 2.04 4.73 2.01
CA VAL A 31 0.76 4.37 2.63
C VAL A 31 0.19 5.59 3.33
N TYR A 32 -1.09 5.88 3.10
CA TYR A 32 -1.87 6.75 3.96
C TYR A 32 -3.03 5.98 4.58
N ASP A 33 -3.16 6.04 5.90
CA ASP A 33 -4.31 5.54 6.64
C ASP A 33 -4.46 6.38 7.92
N PRO A 34 -5.63 6.99 8.17
CA PRO A 34 -5.83 7.86 9.32
C PRO A 34 -5.89 7.11 10.66
N HIS A 35 -5.98 5.78 10.65
CA HIS A 35 -6.05 4.97 11.86
C HIS A 35 -4.67 4.93 12.55
N PRO A 36 -4.56 5.26 13.86
CA PRO A 36 -3.27 5.31 14.56
C PRO A 36 -2.50 3.98 14.55
N GLU A 37 -3.23 2.86 14.62
CA GLU A 37 -2.68 1.50 14.53
C GLU A 37 -2.34 1.03 13.10
N ALA A 38 -2.53 1.83 12.06
CA ALA A 38 -2.35 1.39 10.68
C ALA A 38 -0.94 0.84 10.44
N LYS A 39 0.09 1.52 10.94
CA LYS A 39 1.48 1.05 10.83
C LYS A 39 1.67 -0.34 11.44
N ARG A 40 1.18 -0.55 12.66
CA ARG A 40 1.28 -1.86 13.33
C ARG A 40 0.58 -2.95 12.52
N LYS A 41 -0.64 -2.69 12.04
CA LYS A 41 -1.44 -3.64 11.24
C LYS A 41 -0.74 -4.00 9.93
N VAL A 42 -0.22 -2.99 9.20
CA VAL A 42 0.52 -3.21 7.96
C VAL A 42 1.81 -3.99 8.23
N ASP A 43 2.55 -3.68 9.28
CA ASP A 43 3.77 -4.40 9.66
C ASP A 43 3.49 -5.90 9.94
N GLU A 44 2.36 -6.22 10.57
CA GLU A 44 1.90 -7.60 10.80
C GLU A 44 1.58 -8.33 9.49
N VAL A 45 0.87 -7.65 8.57
CA VAL A 45 0.59 -8.20 7.24
C VAL A 45 1.87 -8.43 6.47
N MET A 46 2.80 -7.48 6.46
CA MET A 46 4.11 -7.59 5.81
C MET A 46 4.93 -8.75 6.36
N LYS A 47 4.96 -8.94 7.69
CA LYS A 47 5.63 -10.09 8.33
C LYS A 47 5.06 -11.42 7.84
N ASN A 48 3.73 -11.53 7.79
CA ASN A 48 3.06 -12.74 7.32
C ASN A 48 3.27 -12.98 5.82
N ALA A 49 3.17 -11.93 5.01
CA ALA A 49 3.37 -11.99 3.57
C ALA A 49 4.79 -12.39 3.21
N ARG A 50 5.84 -11.83 3.86
CA ARG A 50 7.24 -12.25 3.66
C ARG A 50 7.43 -13.75 3.90
N ARG A 51 6.82 -14.29 4.97
CA ARG A 51 6.87 -15.73 5.28
C ARG A 51 6.19 -16.56 4.18
N ALA A 52 5.01 -16.15 3.73
CA ALA A 52 4.26 -16.86 2.69
C ALA A 52 4.96 -16.79 1.33
N TYR A 53 5.37 -15.60 0.89
CA TYR A 53 6.02 -15.38 -0.40
C TYR A 53 7.33 -16.16 -0.53
N ARG A 54 8.16 -16.23 0.52
CA ARG A 54 9.38 -17.05 0.49
C ARG A 54 9.12 -18.55 0.27
N ARG A 55 7.97 -19.07 0.70
CA ARG A 55 7.59 -20.47 0.47
C ARG A 55 7.07 -20.72 -0.95
N MET A 56 6.49 -19.70 -1.58
CA MET A 56 5.93 -19.80 -2.94
C MET A 56 6.97 -19.47 -4.02
N ALA A 57 7.91 -18.56 -3.74
CA ALA A 57 8.89 -18.08 -4.71
C ALA A 57 10.14 -18.98 -4.74
N THR A 58 10.04 -20.10 -5.45
CA THR A 58 11.14 -21.10 -5.58
C THR A 58 12.41 -20.56 -6.24
N LYS A 59 12.31 -19.46 -6.99
CA LYS A 59 13.43 -18.77 -7.67
C LYS A 59 13.97 -17.57 -6.90
N GLY A 60 13.51 -17.35 -5.66
CA GLY A 60 13.82 -16.16 -4.87
C GLY A 60 12.86 -14.99 -5.13
N LEU A 61 12.99 -13.95 -4.30
CA LEU A 61 12.22 -12.71 -4.40
C LEU A 61 13.13 -11.59 -4.92
N PRO A 62 12.60 -10.61 -5.68
CA PRO A 62 13.36 -9.40 -5.99
C PRO A 62 13.69 -8.64 -4.69
N LYS A 63 14.54 -7.62 -4.81
CA LYS A 63 14.76 -6.69 -3.70
C LYS A 63 13.43 -6.06 -3.30
N GLU A 64 13.08 -6.17 -2.03
CA GLU A 64 11.85 -5.60 -1.48
C GLU A 64 11.88 -4.06 -1.62
N GLY A 65 10.75 -3.50 -2.06
CA GLY A 65 10.51 -2.06 -2.10
C GLY A 65 10.34 -1.48 -0.69
N LYS A 66 10.51 -0.16 -0.59
CA LYS A 66 10.34 0.57 0.67
C LYS A 66 8.86 0.79 0.95
N VAL A 67 8.43 0.53 2.19
CA VAL A 67 7.11 0.92 2.68
C VAL A 67 7.26 2.15 3.57
N THR A 68 6.57 3.22 3.24
CA THR A 68 6.59 4.51 3.97
C THR A 68 5.17 4.93 4.35
N PHE A 69 5.02 5.72 5.41
CA PHE A 69 3.72 6.21 5.87
C PHE A 69 3.69 7.74 5.73
N ALA A 70 2.70 8.24 5.00
CA ALA A 70 2.48 9.65 4.76
C ALA A 70 1.50 10.25 5.78
N ALA A 71 1.59 11.56 6.00
CA ALA A 71 0.69 12.30 6.87
C ALA A 71 -0.63 12.71 6.16
N SER A 72 -0.69 12.61 4.83
CA SER A 72 -1.86 12.98 4.01
C SER A 72 -1.97 12.14 2.74
N ILE A 73 -3.15 12.15 2.09
CA ILE A 73 -3.33 11.53 0.77
C ILE A 73 -2.44 12.21 -0.27
N ALA A 74 -2.40 13.55 -0.28
CA ALA A 74 -1.56 14.33 -1.20
C ALA A 74 -0.08 13.94 -1.14
N GLU A 75 0.47 13.73 0.06
CA GLU A 75 1.83 13.24 0.23
C GLU A 75 1.99 11.80 -0.25
N ALA A 76 1.00 10.93 -0.02
CA ALA A 76 1.05 9.53 -0.44
C ALA A 76 1.04 9.36 -1.95
N VAL A 77 0.19 10.12 -2.65
CA VAL A 77 0.02 10.02 -4.11
C VAL A 77 1.11 10.77 -4.89
N LYS A 78 1.89 11.62 -4.23
CA LYS A 78 2.97 12.37 -4.85
C LYS A 78 3.93 11.44 -5.59
N ASP A 79 4.08 11.65 -6.90
CA ASP A 79 4.94 10.87 -7.81
C ASP A 79 4.58 9.37 -7.92
N ALA A 80 3.36 8.97 -7.55
CA ALA A 80 2.93 7.58 -7.67
C ALA A 80 2.58 7.21 -9.13
N ASP A 81 3.11 6.10 -9.63
CA ASP A 81 2.75 5.53 -10.94
C ASP A 81 1.41 4.76 -10.89
N PHE A 82 1.03 4.31 -9.70
CA PHE A 82 -0.15 3.51 -9.45
C PHE A 82 -0.75 3.83 -8.08
N ILE A 83 -2.06 4.01 -7.99
CA ILE A 83 -2.76 4.31 -6.74
C ILE A 83 -3.77 3.20 -6.48
N GLN A 84 -3.66 2.56 -5.33
CA GLN A 84 -4.63 1.57 -4.84
C GLN A 84 -5.41 2.15 -3.67
N GLU A 85 -6.70 2.39 -3.89
CA GLU A 85 -7.66 2.76 -2.84
C GLU A 85 -8.21 1.48 -2.19
N SER A 86 -8.29 1.46 -0.85
CA SER A 86 -8.85 0.36 -0.04
C SER A 86 -9.50 0.88 1.26
N VAL A 87 -10.10 2.06 1.22
CA VAL A 87 -10.99 2.64 2.24
C VAL A 87 -12.30 1.83 2.31
N PRO A 88 -13.05 1.93 3.43
CA PRO A 88 -14.32 1.23 3.60
C PRO A 88 -15.31 1.39 2.44
N GLU A 89 -16.14 0.36 2.23
CA GLU A 89 -17.17 0.30 1.20
C GLU A 89 -18.36 1.22 1.53
N ARG A 90 -18.10 2.52 1.46
CA ARG A 90 -19.03 3.61 1.70
C ARG A 90 -18.87 4.64 0.58
N LEU A 91 -19.93 4.86 -0.18
CA LEU A 91 -19.88 5.69 -1.39
C LEU A 91 -19.42 7.13 -1.10
N ASP A 92 -19.94 7.75 -0.04
CA ASP A 92 -19.57 9.10 0.39
C ASP A 92 -18.06 9.21 0.67
N LEU A 93 -17.51 8.20 1.36
CA LEU A 93 -16.10 8.15 1.68
C LEU A 93 -15.25 7.94 0.42
N LYS A 94 -15.62 7.01 -0.45
CA LYS A 94 -14.89 6.74 -1.71
C LYS A 94 -14.83 7.98 -2.60
N LEU A 95 -15.96 8.66 -2.80
CA LEU A 95 -16.01 9.89 -3.59
C LEU A 95 -15.12 10.98 -3.00
N LYS A 96 -15.15 11.17 -1.68
CA LYS A 96 -14.27 12.12 -1.00
C LYS A 96 -12.79 11.77 -1.17
N THR A 97 -12.43 10.50 -1.00
CA THR A 97 -11.06 10.01 -1.15
C THR A 97 -10.56 10.18 -2.59
N LEU A 98 -11.37 9.85 -3.59
CA LEU A 98 -11.00 10.03 -5.00
C LEU A 98 -10.81 11.51 -5.35
N ALA A 99 -11.69 12.40 -4.87
CA ALA A 99 -11.52 13.83 -5.06
C ALA A 99 -10.23 14.38 -4.41
N GLU A 100 -9.81 13.85 -3.26
CA GLU A 100 -8.54 14.22 -2.61
C GLU A 100 -7.31 13.65 -3.33
N ILE A 101 -7.44 12.49 -3.99
CA ILE A 101 -6.39 11.92 -4.85
C ILE A 101 -6.19 12.76 -6.11
N GLU A 102 -7.26 13.30 -6.69
CA GLU A 102 -7.25 14.04 -7.96
C GLU A 102 -6.87 15.53 -7.81
N ALA A 103 -6.75 16.04 -6.58
CA ALA A 103 -6.44 17.43 -6.26
C ALA A 103 -4.95 17.77 -6.45
#